data_AF-A0AAV5L0Z6-F1
#
_entry.id   AF-A0AAV5L0Z6-F1
#
_cell.length_a   1.000
_cell.length_b   1.000
_cell.length_c   1.000
_cell.angle_alpha   90.00
_cell.angle_beta   90.00
_cell.angle_gamma   90.00
#
_symmetry.space_group_name_H-M   'P 1'
#
loop_
_entity.id
_entity.type
_entity.pdbx_description
1 polymer ?
#
loop_
_entity_poly.entity_id
_entity_poly.type
_entity_poly.pdbx_seq_one_letter_code
_entity_poly.pdbx_strand_id
1 'polypeptide(L)'
;MADEWRIEGNGEDFRIKYDVPSGATVISLLPGSRLQEVTRMLPIFANTMQQLRDSYSELMNVILVAPNQHVDKYVSRAIHNWPVPAIPIPGGTPYLKYDAFNVRHSNLNCVLIISSQSNCD
;
A
#
# COMPACT_ATOMS: atom_id res chain seq x y z
N MET A 1 25.12 -13.26 19.27
CA MET A 1 24.20 -12.15 19.61
C MET A 1 23.99 -11.35 18.33
N ALA A 2 22.98 -11.70 17.54
CA ALA A 2 22.65 -10.92 16.35
C ALA A 2 21.69 -9.83 16.82
N ASP A 3 22.10 -8.56 16.71
CA ASP A 3 21.23 -7.41 16.98
C ASP A 3 20.02 -7.48 16.06
N GLU A 4 18.86 -7.65 16.69
CA GLU A 4 17.56 -7.62 16.04
C GLU A 4 17.22 -6.16 15.70
N TRP A 5 17.60 -5.70 14.51
CA TRP A 5 17.25 -4.37 14.01
C TRP A 5 15.73 -4.27 13.80
N ARG A 6 14.98 -3.96 14.85
CA ARG A 6 13.56 -3.57 14.77
C ARG A 6 13.49 -2.15 14.23
N ILE A 7 13.12 -2.01 12.96
CA ILE A 7 12.76 -0.71 12.40
C ILE A 7 11.33 -0.40 12.85
N GLU A 8 11.19 0.53 13.78
CA GLU A 8 9.90 1.05 14.24
C GLU A 8 9.47 2.18 13.29
N GLY A 9 8.39 1.96 12.52
CA GLY A 9 7.83 3.00 11.65
C GLY A 9 7.00 4.03 12.41
N ASN A 10 7.00 5.28 11.95
CA ASN A 10 6.22 6.38 12.51
C ASN A 10 4.98 6.69 11.65
N GLY A 11 3.84 6.15 12.06
CA GLY A 11 2.57 6.40 11.38
C GLY A 11 2.00 7.81 11.55
N GLU A 12 2.35 8.53 12.62
CA GLU A 12 1.88 9.91 12.81
C GLU A 12 2.61 10.87 11.87
N ASP A 13 3.93 10.72 11.76
CA ASP A 13 4.72 11.45 10.76
C ASP A 13 4.26 11.12 9.34
N PHE A 14 3.90 9.86 9.05
CA PHE A 14 3.32 9.50 7.77
C PHE A 14 2.02 10.27 7.50
N ARG A 15 1.11 10.33 8.49
CA ARG A 15 -0.15 11.05 8.33
C ARG A 15 0.08 12.53 8.06
N ILE A 16 1.00 13.16 8.80
CA ILE A 16 1.36 14.58 8.59
C ILE A 16 1.98 14.78 7.21
N LYS A 17 2.93 13.93 6.83
CA LYS A 17 3.69 14.06 5.57
C LYS A 17 2.81 13.92 4.33
N TYR A 18 1.78 13.08 4.40
CA TYR A 18 0.91 12.76 3.26
C TYR A 18 -0.53 13.30 3.44
N ASP A 19 -0.72 14.24 4.37
CA ASP A 19 -2.01 14.88 4.66
C ASP A 19 -3.16 13.88 4.87
N VAL A 20 -2.88 12.76 5.55
CA VAL A 20 -3.86 11.72 5.84
C VAL A 20 -4.71 12.16 7.04
N PRO A 21 -6.04 12.33 6.88
CA PRO A 21 -6.91 12.74 7.99
C PRO A 21 -6.83 11.78 9.17
N SER A 22 -6.94 12.29 10.40
CA SER A 22 -6.86 11.46 11.62
C SER A 22 -7.96 10.40 11.71
N GLY A 23 -9.14 10.68 11.12
CA GLY A 23 -10.28 9.78 11.01
C GLY A 23 -10.21 8.78 9.85
N ALA A 24 -9.29 8.96 8.91
CA ALA A 24 -9.26 8.15 7.69
C ALA A 24 -8.82 6.71 7.99
N THR A 25 -9.61 5.78 7.45
CA THR A 25 -9.24 4.37 7.34
C THR A 25 -8.18 4.24 6.26
N VAL A 26 -7.03 3.67 6.62
CA VAL A 26 -5.91 3.47 5.70
C VAL A 26 -5.76 1.98 5.41
N ILE A 27 -5.77 1.63 4.14
CA ILE A 27 -5.51 0.27 3.66
C ILE A 27 -4.21 0.28 2.88
N SER A 28 -3.28 -0.57 3.26
CA SER A 28 -1.99 -0.72 2.57
C SER A 28 -2.04 -1.92 1.62
N LEU A 29 -1.63 -1.72 0.37
CA LEU A 29 -1.57 -2.75 -0.67
C LEU A 29 -0.14 -3.09 -1.06
N LEU A 30 0.12 -4.38 -1.23
CA LEU A 30 1.37 -4.93 -1.76
C LEU A 30 1.06 -5.72 -3.05
N PRO A 31 1.09 -5.07 -4.23
CA PRO A 31 0.69 -5.68 -5.50
C PRO A 31 1.68 -6.70 -6.07
N GLY A 32 2.84 -6.85 -5.44
CA GLY A 32 3.90 -7.78 -5.85
C GLY A 32 5.17 -7.06 -6.29
N SER A 33 6.19 -7.85 -6.58
CA SER A 33 7.52 -7.34 -6.98
C SER A 33 7.76 -7.43 -8.49
N ARG A 34 6.96 -8.24 -9.18
CA ARG A 34 7.09 -8.51 -10.61
C ARG A 34 5.97 -7.82 -11.38
N LEU A 35 6.28 -7.32 -12.58
CA LEU A 35 5.30 -6.64 -13.42
C LEU A 35 4.05 -7.50 -13.70
N GLN A 36 4.23 -8.81 -13.93
CA GLN A 36 3.12 -9.74 -14.18
C GLN A 36 2.19 -9.87 -12.97
N GLU A 37 2.74 -9.96 -11.76
CA GLU A 37 1.96 -9.98 -10.51
C GLU A 37 1.14 -8.70 -10.40
N VAL A 38 1.79 -7.55 -10.55
CA VAL A 38 1.18 -6.23 -10.39
C VAL A 38 0.08 -5.97 -11.43
N THR A 39 0.32 -6.37 -12.69
CA THR A 39 -0.65 -6.23 -13.79
C THR A 39 -1.91 -7.05 -13.54
N ARG A 40 -1.76 -8.24 -12.94
CA ARG A 40 -2.90 -9.09 -12.55
C ARG A 40 -3.59 -8.58 -11.29
N MET A 41 -2.83 -8.05 -10.34
CA MET A 41 -3.31 -7.76 -8.99
C MET A 41 -3.94 -6.38 -8.82
N LEU A 42 -3.37 -5.33 -9.44
CA LEU A 42 -3.90 -3.97 -9.28
C LEU A 42 -5.39 -3.84 -9.68
N PRO A 43 -5.89 -4.45 -10.75
CA PRO A 43 -7.31 -4.39 -11.08
C PRO A 43 -8.21 -5.03 -10.01
N ILE A 44 -7.76 -6.14 -9.40
CA ILE A 44 -8.50 -6.82 -8.33
C ILE A 44 -8.58 -5.90 -7.11
N PHE A 45 -7.44 -5.33 -6.72
CA PHE A 45 -7.39 -4.37 -5.61
C PHE A 45 -8.22 -3.11 -5.88
N ALA A 46 -8.20 -2.57 -7.09
CA ALA A 46 -9.04 -1.44 -7.44
C ALA A 46 -10.52 -1.79 -7.24
N ASN A 47 -10.97 -2.94 -7.73
CA ASN A 47 -12.34 -3.40 -7.51
C ASN A 47 -12.67 -3.59 -6.02
N THR A 48 -11.74 -4.11 -5.22
CA THR A 48 -11.90 -4.19 -3.76
C THR A 48 -12.03 -2.80 -3.14
N MET A 49 -11.16 -1.85 -3.48
CA MET A 49 -11.24 -0.48 -2.95
C MET A 49 -12.53 0.23 -3.37
N GLN A 50 -13.01 -0.04 -4.59
CA GLN A 50 -14.30 0.48 -5.06
C GLN A 50 -15.47 -0.04 -4.22
N GLN A 51 -15.46 -1.31 -3.80
CA GLN A 51 -16.50 -1.85 -2.92
C GLN A 51 -16.38 -1.33 -1.49
N LEU A 52 -15.15 -1.18 -0.98
CA LEU A 52 -14.91 -0.71 0.38
C LEU A 52 -15.25 0.77 0.55
N ARG A 53 -15.13 1.59 -0.50
CA ARG A 53 -15.43 3.03 -0.42
C ARG A 53 -16.84 3.33 0.10
N ASP A 54 -17.79 2.42 -0.15
CA ASP A 54 -19.19 2.62 0.25
C ASP A 54 -19.42 2.24 1.73
N SER A 55 -18.45 1.54 2.34
CA SER A 55 -18.47 1.11 3.76
C SER A 55 -17.70 2.04 4.70
N TYR A 56 -16.84 2.91 4.17
CA TYR A 56 -15.99 3.82 4.95
C TYR A 56 -16.19 5.26 4.47
N SER A 57 -16.54 6.17 5.38
CA SER A 57 -16.74 7.59 5.05
C SER A 57 -15.45 8.30 4.59
N GLU A 58 -14.30 7.85 5.09
CA GLU A 58 -12.98 8.37 4.72
C GLU A 58 -12.01 7.19 4.53
N LEU A 59 -11.79 6.78 3.28
CA LEU A 59 -10.92 5.68 2.90
C LEU A 59 -9.72 6.20 2.08
N MET A 60 -8.51 5.87 2.52
CA MET A 60 -7.28 6.13 1.77
C MET A 60 -6.53 4.85 1.51
N ASN A 61 -5.92 4.77 0.33
CA ASN A 61 -5.09 3.66 -0.07
C ASN A 61 -3.61 4.04 0.01
N VAL A 62 -2.77 3.13 0.52
CA VAL A 62 -1.31 3.23 0.40
C VAL A 62 -0.83 2.08 -0.48
N ILE A 63 -0.20 2.37 -1.61
CA ILE A 63 0.31 1.34 -2.53
C ILE A 63 1.82 1.26 -2.38
N LEU A 64 2.31 0.16 -1.80
CA LEU A 64 3.73 -0.07 -1.57
C LEU A 64 4.36 -0.68 -2.82
N VAL A 65 5.12 0.13 -3.55
CA VAL A 65 5.71 -0.24 -4.84
C VAL A 65 7.05 -0.94 -4.60
N ALA A 66 7.30 -2.07 -5.24
CA ALA A 66 8.62 -2.70 -5.18
C ALA A 66 9.67 -1.86 -5.94
N PRO A 67 10.97 -1.93 -5.58
CA PRO A 67 12.04 -1.19 -6.27
C PRO A 67 12.33 -1.80 -7.65
N ASN A 68 11.41 -1.60 -8.58
CA ASN A 68 11.46 -2.10 -9.95
C ASN A 68 10.84 -1.05 -10.88
N GLN A 69 11.64 -0.53 -11.83
CA GLN A 69 11.23 0.57 -12.70
C GLN A 69 9.99 0.24 -13.56
N HIS A 70 9.80 -1.02 -13.96
CA HIS A 70 8.62 -1.39 -14.74
C HIS A 70 7.36 -1.42 -13.88
N VAL A 71 7.48 -1.92 -12.65
CA VAL A 71 6.39 -1.90 -11.67
C VAL A 71 6.02 -0.47 -11.32
N ASP A 72 7.00 0.39 -11.04
CA ASP A 72 6.81 1.81 -10.73
C ASP A 72 6.07 2.56 -11.84
N LYS A 73 6.51 2.41 -13.10
CA LYS A 73 5.83 3.00 -14.26
C LYS A 73 4.40 2.49 -14.41
N TYR A 74 4.16 1.21 -14.16
CA TYR A 74 2.82 0.63 -14.26
C TYR A 74 1.90 1.14 -13.17
N VAL A 75 2.34 1.13 -11.90
CA VAL A 75 1.57 1.65 -10.76
C VAL A 75 1.26 3.13 -10.95
N SER A 76 2.24 3.94 -11.35
CA SER A 76 2.06 5.38 -11.59
C SER A 76 0.99 5.67 -12.65
N ARG A 77 0.86 4.80 -13.67
CA ARG A 77 -0.22 4.93 -14.66
C ARG A 77 -1.57 4.48 -14.10
N ALA A 78 -1.59 3.36 -13.39
CA ALA A 78 -2.80 2.78 -12.83
C ALA A 78 -3.45 3.69 -11.77
N ILE A 79 -2.64 4.40 -10.99
CA ILE A 79 -3.13 5.23 -9.88
C ILE A 79 -3.95 6.43 -10.33
N HIS A 80 -3.77 6.91 -11.57
CA HIS A 80 -4.56 8.02 -12.12
C HIS A 80 -6.07 7.72 -12.16
N ASN A 81 -6.44 6.44 -12.32
CA ASN A 81 -7.82 6.00 -12.35
C ASN A 81 -8.20 5.20 -11.09
N TRP A 82 -7.46 5.38 -9.99
CA TRP A 82 -7.72 4.64 -8.76
C TRP A 82 -9.06 5.09 -8.13
N PRO A 83 -9.90 4.16 -7.62
CA PRO A 83 -11.26 4.50 -7.20
C PRO A 83 -11.36 5.28 -5.87
N VAL A 84 -10.24 5.46 -5.16
CA VAL A 84 -10.13 6.21 -3.90
C VAL A 84 -8.83 7.01 -3.89
N PRO A 85 -8.66 8.02 -3.02
CA PRO A 85 -7.37 8.68 -2.84
C PRO A 85 -6.27 7.66 -2.53
N ALA A 86 -5.16 7.72 -3.27
CA ALA A 86 -4.09 6.73 -3.19
C ALA A 86 -2.71 7.38 -3.12
N ILE A 87 -1.88 6.87 -2.20
CA ILE A 87 -0.52 7.32 -1.94
C ILE A 87 0.43 6.20 -2.41
N PRO A 88 1.13 6.35 -3.54
CA PRO A 88 2.15 5.40 -3.94
C PRO A 88 3.43 5.65 -3.13
N ILE A 89 3.93 4.62 -2.46
CA ILE A 89 5.21 4.67 -1.74
C ILE A 89 6.26 3.97 -2.61
N PRO A 90 7.28 4.71 -3.10
CA PRO A 90 8.30 4.14 -3.96
C PRO A 90 9.06 3.00 -3.28
N GLY A 91 9.49 2.04 -4.09
CA GLY A 91 10.38 0.99 -3.63
C GLY A 91 11.76 1.53 -3.34
N GLY A 92 12.40 1.05 -2.27
CA GLY A 92 13.76 1.46 -1.88
C GLY A 92 13.82 2.48 -0.74
N THR A 93 12.68 2.80 -0.13
CA THR A 93 12.61 3.59 1.12
C THR A 93 12.10 2.70 2.27
N PRO A 94 12.97 1.91 2.93
CA PRO A 94 12.56 0.97 3.98
C PRO A 94 11.74 1.66 5.07
N TYR A 95 12.22 2.81 5.57
CA TYR A 95 11.56 3.56 6.64
C TYR A 95 10.12 3.97 6.29
N LEU A 96 9.90 4.57 5.11
CA LEU A 96 8.55 4.98 4.69
C LEU A 96 7.56 3.81 4.55
N LYS A 97 8.06 2.62 4.20
CA LYS A 97 7.24 1.39 4.17
C LYS A 97 6.78 1.01 5.58
N TYR A 98 7.66 1.09 6.58
CA TYR A 98 7.30 0.84 7.97
C TYR A 98 6.39 1.93 8.53
N ASP A 99 6.64 3.19 8.19
CA ASP A 99 5.79 4.32 8.57
C ASP A 99 4.36 4.11 8.06
N ALA A 100 4.21 3.73 6.79
CA ALA A 100 2.93 3.36 6.18
C ALA A 100 2.23 2.20 6.91
N PHE A 101 2.97 1.15 7.29
CA PHE A 101 2.41 0.03 8.05
C PHE A 101 1.97 0.44 9.46
N ASN A 102 2.62 1.44 10.05
CA ASN A 102 2.32 1.90 11.40
C ASN A 102 1.32 3.06 11.45
N VAL A 103 0.66 3.42 10.34
CA VAL A 103 -0.45 4.38 10.31
C VAL A 103 -1.60 3.85 11.17
N ARG A 104 -1.70 4.32 12.41
CA ARG A 104 -2.76 3.88 13.35
C ARG A 104 -4.00 4.76 13.21
N HIS A 105 -5.17 4.13 13.12
CA HIS A 105 -6.44 4.68 13.58
C HIS A 105 -7.00 3.64 14.56
N SER A 106 -7.07 3.94 15.86
CA SER A 106 -7.69 3.10 16.92
C SER A 106 -7.51 1.56 16.84
N ASN A 107 -6.43 1.07 16.20
CA ASN A 107 -6.04 -0.35 15.93
C ASN A 107 -6.37 -0.97 14.56
N LEU A 108 -6.77 -0.21 13.52
CA LEU A 108 -7.05 -0.77 12.18
C LEU A 108 -6.18 -0.12 11.08
N ASN A 109 -5.08 -0.79 10.73
CA ASN A 109 -4.45 -0.72 9.40
C ASN A 109 -4.55 -2.12 8.80
N CYS A 110 -5.25 -2.26 7.68
CA CYS A 110 -5.33 -3.53 6.98
C CYS A 110 -4.26 -3.57 5.88
N VAL A 111 -3.39 -4.57 5.94
CA VAL A 111 -2.44 -4.86 4.87
C VAL A 111 -3.04 -5.96 4.01
N LEU A 112 -3.40 -5.63 2.77
CA LEU A 112 -3.91 -6.61 1.81
C LEU A 112 -2.74 -7.14 0.97
N ILE A 113 -2.44 -8.42 1.15
CA ILE A 113 -1.48 -9.17 0.35
C ILE A 113 -2.28 -10.25 -0.37
N ILE A 114 -2.26 -10.23 -1.69
CA ILE A 114 -2.74 -11.37 -2.48
C ILE A 114 -1.50 -11.90 -3.21
N SER A 115 -0.96 -12.99 -2.69
CA SER A 115 0.14 -13.69 -3.33
C SER A 115 -0.41 -14.49 -4.51
N SER A 116 0.15 -14.23 -5.70
CA SER A 116 0.06 -15.18 -6.80
C SER A 116 1.05 -16.30 -6.51
N GLN A 117 0.64 -17.40 -5.88
CA GLN A 117 1.42 -18.63 -6.02
C GLN A 117 1.26 -19.10 -7.47
N SER A 118 2.14 -18.62 -8.35
CA SER A 118 2.40 -19.33 -9.59
C SER A 118 3.17 -20.59 -9.22
N ASN A 119 2.45 -21.68 -9.01
CA ASN A 119 2.99 -23.03 -9.11
C ASN A 119 3.45 -23.17 -10.57
N CYS A 120 4.76 -23.24 -10.80
CA CYS A 120 5.29 -23.72 -12.06
C CYS A 120 5.57 -25.21 -11.87
N ASP A 121 4.82 -26.05 -12.58
CA ASP A 121 5.23 -27.43 -12.90
C ASP A 121 6.49 -27.41 -13.78
#